data_AF-A0A6I1KGG2-F1
#
_entry.id   AF-A0A6I1KGG2-F1
#
_cell.length_a   1.000
_cell.length_b   1.000
_cell.length_c   1.000
_cell.angle_alpha   90.00
_cell.angle_beta   90.00
_cell.angle_gamma   90.00
#
_symmetry.space_group_name_H-M   'P 1'
#
loop_
_entity.id
_entity.type
_entity.pdbx_description
1 polymer ?
#
loop_
_entity_poly.entity_id
_entity_poly.type
_entity_poly.pdbx_seq_one_letter_code
_entity_poly.pdbx_strand_id
1 'polypeptide(L)'
;MKIGRNDPCPCGSGIKYKKCCDGKQEAGEQPSGTGEVMGELRELLKGQSFASLEDANAFLRHHMQQRSQAPIDDFHGLSSEQMHRFLHFPFEMPHLVTFPSRLDIAPEAPIMTLVNLLVDAIGEERLKATATGNLPRNFCREAALAFLGEEGYREKTRYCGINTEPDFPELHVARLVAELAGLVRKYKGKFILGRECRKLLAEQGPSGIYPRLFRAFAGEYNWGYRDRYPDFSIIQQSFLFTLYLLQRFGAEWRTSVFYADNFLRAFPAVLGEARPLSFETAEETVGRCYAIRALDRFAGFLGLAEIERDPAKRFSDEFRLRKLPLLEHVVQFHL
;
A
#
# COMPACT_ATOMS: atom_id res chain seq x y z
N MET A 1 -18.90 -21.51 41.70
CA MET A 1 -17.87 -20.47 41.92
C MET A 1 -18.20 -19.28 41.03
N LYS A 2 -18.32 -18.07 41.58
CA LYS A 2 -18.53 -16.84 40.78
C LYS A 2 -17.15 -16.22 40.50
N ILE A 3 -16.78 -16.09 39.22
CA ILE A 3 -15.55 -15.41 38.81
C ILE A 3 -15.69 -13.91 39.11
N GLY A 4 -14.71 -13.35 39.81
CA GLY A 4 -14.63 -11.92 40.09
C GLY A 4 -14.22 -11.13 38.85
N ARG A 5 -14.76 -9.92 38.65
CA ARG A 5 -14.49 -9.06 37.49
C ARG A 5 -12.99 -8.76 37.26
N ASN A 6 -12.16 -8.84 38.29
CA ASN A 6 -10.72 -8.60 38.21
C ASN A 6 -9.89 -9.88 38.12
N ASP A 7 -10.50 -11.07 38.20
CA ASP A 7 -9.80 -12.35 38.13
C ASP A 7 -9.26 -12.62 36.71
N PRO A 8 -8.23 -13.47 36.56
CA PRO A 8 -7.77 -13.93 35.26
C PRO A 8 -8.92 -14.56 34.46
N CYS A 9 -9.05 -14.19 33.19
CA CYS A 9 -10.13 -14.69 32.36
C CYS A 9 -9.98 -16.21 32.09
N PRO A 10 -11.03 -17.02 32.27
CA PRO A 10 -10.96 -18.48 32.11
C PRO A 10 -10.78 -18.95 30.67
N CYS A 11 -10.87 -18.05 29.67
CA CYS A 11 -10.62 -18.39 28.27
C CYS A 11 -9.12 -18.55 27.93
N GLY A 12 -8.23 -18.38 28.91
CA GLY A 12 -6.78 -18.56 28.72
C GLY A 12 -6.05 -17.35 28.14
N SER A 13 -6.73 -16.20 28.01
CA SER A 13 -6.15 -14.98 27.43
C SER A 13 -5.14 -14.25 28.32
N GLY A 14 -5.04 -14.61 29.60
CA GLY A 14 -4.13 -13.97 30.56
C GLY A 14 -4.50 -12.56 31.02
N ILE A 15 -5.61 -11.99 30.54
CA ILE A 15 -6.11 -10.66 30.93
C ILE A 15 -7.29 -10.74 31.90
N LYS A 16 -7.56 -9.64 32.64
CA LYS A 16 -8.65 -9.57 33.63
C LYS A 16 -10.02 -9.82 32.99
N TYR A 17 -10.89 -10.60 33.64
CA TYR A 17 -12.21 -11.02 33.13
C TYR A 17 -13.04 -9.87 32.55
N LYS A 18 -13.10 -8.73 33.26
CA LYS A 18 -13.81 -7.50 32.82
C LYS A 18 -13.31 -6.88 31.51
N LYS A 19 -12.06 -7.15 31.13
CA LYS A 19 -11.44 -6.64 29.89
C LYS A 19 -11.43 -7.69 28.78
N CYS A 20 -12.03 -8.86 29.01
CA CYS A 20 -11.93 -9.99 28.10
C CYS A 20 -13.29 -10.54 27.69
N CYS A 21 -13.94 -11.31 28.57
CA CYS A 21 -15.19 -12.02 28.25
C CYS A 21 -16.44 -11.33 28.84
N ASP A 22 -16.29 -10.51 29.88
CA ASP A 22 -17.42 -9.83 30.56
C ASP A 22 -18.15 -8.87 29.59
N GLY A 23 -17.42 -8.17 28.72
CA GLY A 23 -18.00 -7.23 27.75
C GLY A 23 -18.52 -7.84 26.45
N LYS A 24 -18.33 -9.16 26.25
CA LYS A 24 -18.80 -9.86 25.04
C LYS A 24 -20.21 -10.44 25.16
N GLN A 25 -20.83 -10.37 26.34
CA GLN A 25 -22.20 -10.87 26.54
C GLN A 25 -23.29 -9.86 26.17
N GLU A 26 -22.95 -8.58 26.00
CA GLU A 26 -23.95 -7.51 25.73
C GLU A 26 -23.71 -6.75 24.42
N ALA A 27 -22.60 -6.99 23.71
CA ALA A 27 -22.42 -6.47 22.36
C ALA A 27 -22.99 -7.49 21.37
N GLY A 28 -24.11 -7.11 20.74
CA GLY A 28 -24.85 -7.91 19.78
C GLY A 28 -23.96 -8.56 18.72
N GLU A 29 -24.44 -9.71 18.26
CA GLU A 29 -23.95 -10.51 17.15
C GLU A 29 -23.59 -9.63 15.95
N GLN A 30 -22.34 -9.20 15.89
CA GLN A 30 -21.69 -8.86 14.65
C GLN A 30 -21.23 -10.20 14.05
N PRO A 31 -21.58 -10.51 12.79
CA PRO A 31 -21.12 -11.72 12.14
C PRO A 31 -19.61 -11.58 11.87
N SER A 32 -18.80 -11.88 12.87
CA SER A 32 -17.40 -12.21 12.63
C SER A 32 -17.40 -13.51 11.82
N GLY A 33 -16.75 -13.55 10.66
CA GLY A 33 -16.70 -14.76 9.81
C GLY A 33 -16.24 -16.02 10.54
N THR A 34 -15.56 -15.89 11.69
CA THR A 34 -15.27 -16.99 12.62
C THR A 34 -16.49 -17.69 13.21
N GLY A 35 -17.61 -16.99 13.43
CA GLY A 35 -18.85 -17.57 13.96
C GLY A 35 -19.53 -18.51 12.97
N GLU A 36 -19.59 -18.11 11.70
CA GLU A 36 -20.14 -18.92 10.61
C GLU A 36 -19.28 -20.17 10.36
N VAL A 37 -17.95 -20.00 10.32
CA VAL A 37 -17.00 -21.12 10.16
C VAL A 37 -17.17 -22.15 11.27
N MET A 38 -17.28 -21.72 12.53
CA MET A 38 -17.47 -22.63 13.66
C MET A 38 -18.87 -23.26 13.69
N GLY A 39 -19.88 -22.59 13.14
CA GLY A 39 -21.24 -23.12 12.96
C GLY A 39 -21.28 -24.24 11.91
N GLU A 40 -20.70 -24.01 10.73
CA GLU A 40 -20.59 -25.01 9.67
C GLU A 40 -19.76 -26.21 10.09
N LEU A 41 -18.62 -26.01 10.76
CA LEU A 41 -17.79 -27.11 11.27
C LEU A 41 -18.59 -28.00 12.22
N ARG A 42 -19.42 -27.40 13.08
CA ARG A 42 -20.30 -28.15 13.99
C ARG A 42 -21.35 -28.97 13.25
N GLU A 43 -21.94 -28.43 12.19
CA GLU A 43 -22.90 -29.18 11.37
C GLU A 43 -22.24 -30.34 10.62
N LEU A 44 -21.05 -30.12 10.04
CA LEU A 44 -20.29 -31.18 9.35
C LEU A 44 -19.87 -32.32 10.28
N LEU A 45 -19.53 -31.99 11.54
CA LEU A 45 -19.16 -32.99 12.55
C LEU A 45 -20.35 -33.78 13.09
N LYS A 46 -21.59 -33.25 13.06
CA LYS A 46 -22.78 -33.94 13.56
C LYS A 46 -23.14 -35.23 12.78
N GLY A 47 -22.68 -35.35 11.54
CA GLY A 47 -23.00 -36.48 10.66
C GLY A 47 -21.87 -37.48 10.41
N GLN A 48 -20.69 -37.28 11.01
CA GLN A 48 -19.51 -38.11 10.74
C GLN A 48 -19.05 -38.89 11.96
N SER A 49 -18.63 -40.13 11.73
CA SER A 49 -17.96 -40.96 12.73
C SER A 49 -16.50 -41.14 12.31
N PHE A 50 -15.58 -40.86 13.23
CA PHE A 50 -14.15 -40.97 12.99
C PHE A 50 -13.59 -42.16 13.77
N ALA A 51 -12.73 -42.95 13.13
CA ALA A 51 -12.11 -44.11 13.77
C ALA A 51 -11.03 -43.70 14.81
N SER A 52 -10.50 -42.48 14.69
CA SER A 52 -9.52 -41.90 15.62
C SER A 52 -9.58 -40.37 15.67
N LEU A 53 -8.94 -39.79 16.68
CA LEU A 53 -8.68 -38.35 16.78
C LEU A 53 -7.82 -37.83 15.63
N GLU A 54 -6.96 -38.67 15.07
CA GLU A 54 -6.09 -38.32 13.94
C GLU A 54 -6.91 -38.19 12.65
N ASP A 55 -7.86 -39.09 12.42
CA ASP A 55 -8.80 -39.03 11.29
C ASP A 55 -9.69 -37.78 11.36
N ALA A 56 -10.19 -37.46 12.55
CA ALA A 56 -10.97 -36.23 12.77
C ALA A 56 -10.12 -34.97 12.47
N ASN A 57 -8.87 -34.93 12.93
CA ASN A 57 -7.96 -33.82 12.65
C ASN A 57 -7.60 -33.72 11.16
N ALA A 58 -7.38 -34.84 10.48
CA ALA A 58 -7.10 -34.87 9.06
C ALA A 58 -8.31 -34.38 8.24
N PHE A 59 -9.52 -34.83 8.59
CA PHE A 59 -10.76 -34.35 7.98
C PHE A 59 -10.94 -32.84 8.16
N LEU A 60 -10.77 -32.33 9.38
CA LEU A 60 -10.87 -30.89 9.67
C LEU A 60 -9.83 -30.08 8.87
N ARG A 61 -8.57 -30.54 8.83
CA ARG A 61 -7.51 -29.89 8.04
C ARG A 61 -7.86 -29.85 6.56
N HIS A 62 -8.34 -30.97 6.01
CA HIS A 62 -8.74 -31.04 4.60
C HIS A 62 -9.89 -30.08 4.29
N HIS A 63 -10.92 -30.03 5.13
CA HIS A 63 -12.05 -29.14 4.95
C HIS A 63 -11.64 -27.65 5.09
N MET A 64 -10.81 -27.33 6.08
CA MET A 64 -10.25 -25.98 6.23
C MET A 64 -9.38 -25.60 5.03
N GLN A 65 -8.60 -26.54 4.48
CA GLN A 65 -7.78 -26.30 3.30
C GLN A 65 -8.63 -26.04 2.05
N GLN A 66 -9.66 -26.85 1.80
CA GLN A 66 -10.59 -26.63 0.69
C GLN A 66 -11.24 -25.25 0.76
N ARG A 67 -11.75 -24.86 1.95
CA ARG A 67 -12.35 -23.54 2.14
C ARG A 67 -11.35 -22.40 1.98
N SER A 68 -10.11 -22.57 2.48
CA SER A 68 -9.04 -21.56 2.34
C SER A 68 -8.60 -21.35 0.88
N GLN A 69 -8.86 -22.31 0.01
CA GLN A 69 -8.54 -22.30 -1.42
C GLN A 69 -9.73 -21.91 -2.30
N ALA A 70 -10.95 -21.88 -1.76
CA ALA A 70 -12.12 -21.45 -2.50
C ALA A 70 -12.05 -19.93 -2.82
N PRO A 71 -12.44 -19.52 -4.04
CA PRO A 71 -12.46 -18.11 -4.42
C PRO A 71 -13.52 -17.34 -3.61
N ILE A 72 -13.20 -16.10 -3.24
CA ILE A 72 -14.09 -15.21 -2.50
C ILE A 72 -14.44 -14.00 -3.37
N ASP A 73 -15.74 -13.69 -3.48
CA ASP A 73 -16.25 -12.62 -4.32
C ASP A 73 -15.75 -11.23 -3.88
N ASP A 74 -15.71 -10.95 -2.58
CA ASP A 74 -15.19 -9.69 -2.04
C ASP A 74 -13.66 -9.56 -2.22
N PHE A 75 -12.95 -10.66 -2.46
CA PHE A 75 -11.54 -10.65 -2.89
C PHE A 75 -11.39 -10.78 -4.41
N HIS A 76 -12.48 -10.62 -5.14
CA HIS A 76 -12.52 -10.71 -6.59
C HIS A 76 -11.90 -12.00 -7.10
N GLY A 77 -12.29 -13.14 -6.54
CA GLY A 77 -11.85 -14.46 -6.98
C GLY A 77 -10.56 -14.97 -6.33
N LEU A 78 -9.88 -14.17 -5.51
CA LEU A 78 -8.79 -14.69 -4.68
C LEU A 78 -9.36 -15.53 -3.53
N SER A 79 -8.63 -16.57 -3.17
CA SER A 79 -8.92 -17.33 -1.96
C SER A 79 -8.39 -16.63 -0.70
N SER A 80 -8.84 -17.05 0.49
CA SER A 80 -8.29 -16.52 1.75
C SER A 80 -6.78 -16.77 1.87
N GLU A 81 -6.30 -17.93 1.44
CA GLU A 81 -4.86 -18.23 1.42
C GLU A 81 -4.11 -17.28 0.48
N GLN A 82 -4.60 -17.07 -0.75
CA GLN A 82 -3.98 -16.13 -1.70
C GLN A 82 -3.98 -14.69 -1.17
N MET A 83 -5.05 -14.24 -0.52
CA MET A 83 -5.10 -12.91 0.10
C MET A 83 -4.12 -12.80 1.28
N HIS A 84 -4.09 -13.76 2.18
CA HIS A 84 -3.12 -13.80 3.28
C HIS A 84 -1.67 -13.72 2.75
N ARG A 85 -1.41 -14.48 1.70
CA ARG A 85 -0.16 -14.45 0.93
C ARG A 85 0.16 -13.07 0.37
N PHE A 86 -0.81 -12.39 -0.26
CA PHE A 86 -0.64 -11.02 -0.76
C PHE A 86 -0.24 -10.03 0.34
N LEU A 87 -0.84 -10.15 1.53
CA LEU A 87 -0.65 -9.19 2.63
C LEU A 87 0.66 -9.39 3.39
N HIS A 88 1.17 -10.62 3.48
CA HIS A 88 2.28 -10.95 4.37
C HIS A 88 3.55 -11.35 3.63
N PHE A 89 3.43 -11.86 2.40
CA PHE A 89 4.55 -12.38 1.61
C PHE A 89 4.55 -11.87 0.16
N PRO A 90 4.27 -10.58 -0.11
CA PRO A 90 3.99 -10.08 -1.46
C PRO A 90 5.13 -10.32 -2.47
N PHE A 91 6.38 -10.43 -1.99
CA PHE A 91 7.57 -10.62 -2.83
C PHE A 91 8.15 -12.04 -2.82
N GLU A 92 7.56 -12.98 -2.06
CA GLU A 92 8.13 -14.31 -1.80
C GLU A 92 7.31 -15.43 -2.47
N MET A 93 6.57 -15.11 -3.53
CA MET A 93 5.56 -16.02 -4.10
C MET A 93 5.58 -16.06 -5.63
N PRO A 94 6.68 -16.52 -6.24
CA PRO A 94 6.84 -16.50 -7.70
C PRO A 94 5.75 -17.28 -8.45
N HIS A 95 5.10 -18.24 -7.79
CA HIS A 95 4.00 -19.04 -8.37
C HIS A 95 2.66 -18.29 -8.45
N LEU A 96 2.46 -17.21 -7.67
CA LEU A 96 1.25 -16.37 -7.75
C LEU A 96 1.56 -15.04 -8.44
N VAL A 97 2.70 -14.45 -8.10
CA VAL A 97 3.09 -13.11 -8.56
C VAL A 97 4.58 -13.05 -8.79
N THR A 98 4.97 -12.51 -9.95
CA THR A 98 6.37 -12.27 -10.29
C THR A 98 6.66 -10.78 -10.43
N PHE A 99 7.77 -10.34 -9.83
CA PHE A 99 8.34 -9.01 -9.99
C PHE A 99 9.72 -9.14 -10.64
N PRO A 100 9.92 -8.62 -11.86
CA PRO A 100 11.20 -8.74 -12.54
C PRO A 100 12.27 -7.93 -11.82
N SER A 101 13.51 -8.42 -11.85
CA SER A 101 14.67 -7.71 -11.30
C SER A 101 15.12 -6.53 -12.16
N ARG A 102 14.70 -6.50 -13.43
CA ARG A 102 14.95 -5.46 -14.43
C ARG A 102 13.75 -5.38 -15.35
N LEU A 103 13.29 -4.18 -15.67
CA LEU A 103 12.25 -3.98 -16.66
C LEU A 103 12.79 -4.18 -18.09
N ASP A 104 11.97 -4.77 -18.94
CA ASP A 104 12.19 -4.90 -20.38
C ASP A 104 11.96 -3.58 -21.13
N ILE A 105 11.18 -2.66 -20.55
CA ILE A 105 10.94 -1.31 -21.06
C ILE A 105 11.67 -0.23 -20.24
N ALA A 106 11.77 0.97 -20.82
CA ALA A 106 12.17 2.16 -20.07
C ALA A 106 10.98 2.61 -19.19
N PRO A 107 11.15 2.75 -17.87
CA PRO A 107 10.06 3.13 -16.99
C PRO A 107 9.76 4.62 -17.08
N GLU A 108 8.72 4.97 -17.82
CA GLU A 108 8.13 6.31 -17.83
C GLU A 108 7.23 6.48 -16.60
N ALA A 109 7.79 7.04 -15.53
CA ALA A 109 7.09 7.22 -14.27
C ALA A 109 7.48 8.55 -13.60
N PRO A 110 6.56 9.24 -12.90
CA PRO A 110 6.86 10.48 -12.20
C PRO A 110 8.03 10.36 -11.21
N ILE A 111 8.09 9.26 -10.44
CA ILE A 111 9.21 8.99 -9.53
C ILE A 111 10.54 8.87 -10.28
N MET A 112 10.55 8.26 -11.47
CA MET A 112 11.77 8.06 -12.25
C MET A 112 12.31 9.37 -12.78
N THR A 113 11.42 10.27 -13.25
CA THR A 113 11.82 11.62 -13.66
C THR A 113 12.53 12.36 -12.53
N LEU A 114 11.95 12.35 -11.33
CA LEU A 114 12.53 13.03 -10.16
C LEU A 114 13.83 12.37 -9.67
N VAL A 115 13.89 11.04 -9.67
CA VAL A 115 15.11 10.30 -9.31
C VAL A 115 16.22 10.56 -10.33
N ASN A 116 15.93 10.61 -11.62
CA ASN A 116 16.93 10.94 -12.64
C ASN A 116 17.47 12.36 -12.44
N LEU A 117 16.59 13.36 -12.23
CA LEU A 117 17.02 14.72 -11.91
C LEU A 117 17.91 14.77 -10.65
N LEU A 118 17.58 13.97 -9.63
CA LEU A 118 18.38 13.87 -8.41
C LEU A 118 19.74 13.19 -8.67
N VAL A 119 19.76 12.11 -9.45
CA VAL A 119 20.99 11.40 -9.81
C VAL A 119 21.92 12.30 -10.60
N ASP A 120 21.40 13.02 -11.59
CA ASP A 120 22.15 13.95 -12.43
C ASP A 120 22.72 15.11 -11.61
N ALA A 121 21.91 15.69 -10.70
CA ALA A 121 22.36 16.76 -9.82
C ALA A 121 23.40 16.32 -8.78
N ILE A 122 23.39 15.05 -8.38
CA ILE A 122 24.43 14.50 -7.51
C ILE A 122 25.71 14.26 -8.31
N GLY A 123 25.60 13.66 -9.50
CA GLY A 123 26.71 13.39 -10.41
C GLY A 123 27.96 12.81 -9.73
N GLU A 124 29.13 13.24 -10.19
CA GLU A 124 30.41 12.95 -9.54
C GLU A 124 30.74 13.94 -8.41
N GLU A 125 30.27 15.19 -8.53
CA GLU A 125 30.66 16.32 -7.68
C GLU A 125 29.97 16.35 -6.30
N ARG A 126 28.93 15.52 -6.11
CA ARG A 126 28.11 15.40 -4.89
C ARG A 126 27.29 16.65 -4.62
N LEU A 127 26.02 16.47 -4.26
CA LEU A 127 25.13 17.59 -3.96
C LEU A 127 25.24 17.99 -2.48
N LYS A 128 25.58 19.25 -2.17
CA LYS A 128 25.67 19.72 -0.77
C LYS A 128 24.28 19.77 -0.14
N ALA A 129 24.09 19.14 1.02
CA ALA A 129 22.84 19.25 1.76
C ALA A 129 22.76 20.60 2.52
N THR A 130 21.56 21.07 2.80
CA THR A 130 21.35 22.22 3.70
C THR A 130 21.73 21.86 5.14
N ALA A 131 21.77 22.87 6.02
CA ALA A 131 22.04 22.66 7.44
C ALA A 131 21.06 21.67 8.11
N THR A 132 19.78 21.70 7.70
CA THR A 132 18.75 20.78 8.18
C THR A 132 18.79 19.41 7.48
N GLY A 133 19.68 19.24 6.51
CA GLY A 133 19.83 17.98 5.79
C GLY A 133 18.92 17.80 4.58
N ASN A 134 18.27 18.86 4.13
CA ASN A 134 17.43 18.87 2.93
C ASN A 134 18.27 19.11 1.66
N LEU A 135 17.63 18.91 0.51
CA LEU A 135 18.10 19.33 -0.79
C LEU A 135 18.19 20.87 -0.88
N PRO A 136 19.18 21.42 -1.62
CA PRO A 136 19.29 22.86 -1.86
C PRO A 136 18.06 23.44 -2.54
N ARG A 137 17.63 24.62 -2.08
CA ARG A 137 16.48 25.34 -2.64
C ARG A 137 16.55 25.53 -4.16
N ASN A 138 17.71 25.89 -4.71
CA ASN A 138 17.86 26.14 -6.15
C ASN A 138 17.59 24.86 -6.94
N PHE A 139 18.19 23.74 -6.52
CA PHE A 139 17.91 22.43 -7.11
C PHE A 139 16.42 22.07 -7.02
N CYS A 140 15.76 22.27 -5.87
CA CYS A 140 14.32 22.00 -5.74
C CYS A 140 13.48 22.82 -6.74
N ARG A 141 13.84 24.08 -7.00
CA ARG A 141 13.13 24.94 -7.97
C ARG A 141 13.37 24.50 -9.41
N GLU A 142 14.61 24.20 -9.76
CA GLU A 142 14.98 23.68 -11.09
C GLU A 142 14.30 22.34 -11.37
N ALA A 143 14.35 21.41 -10.40
CA ALA A 143 13.69 20.11 -10.52
C ALA A 143 12.16 20.24 -10.61
N ALA A 144 11.54 21.14 -9.85
CA ALA A 144 10.10 21.39 -9.95
C ALA A 144 9.72 21.99 -11.30
N LEU A 145 10.51 22.92 -11.84
CA LEU A 145 10.27 23.50 -13.16
C LEU A 145 10.38 22.44 -14.26
N ALA A 146 11.42 21.59 -14.20
CA ALA A 146 11.62 20.50 -15.14
C ALA A 146 10.49 19.45 -15.06
N PHE A 147 10.02 19.14 -13.85
CA PHE A 147 8.97 18.14 -13.62
C PHE A 147 7.56 18.61 -13.96
N LEU A 148 7.21 19.86 -13.62
CA LEU A 148 5.85 20.40 -13.79
C LEU A 148 5.66 21.16 -15.11
N GLY A 149 6.75 21.54 -15.78
CA GLY A 149 6.72 22.52 -16.85
C GLY A 149 6.43 23.94 -16.35
N GLU A 150 6.45 24.92 -17.25
CA GLU A 150 6.29 26.34 -16.88
C GLU A 150 4.91 26.66 -16.30
N GLU A 151 3.84 26.10 -16.89
CA GLU A 151 2.46 26.33 -16.45
C GLU A 151 2.19 25.67 -15.10
N GLY A 152 2.53 24.39 -14.96
CA GLY A 152 2.36 23.66 -13.70
C GLY A 152 3.19 24.25 -12.57
N TYR A 153 4.42 24.70 -12.84
CA TYR A 153 5.24 25.41 -11.85
C TYR A 153 4.56 26.71 -11.40
N ARG A 154 4.07 27.52 -12.34
CA ARG A 154 3.38 28.78 -12.05
C ARG A 154 2.12 28.57 -11.20
N GLU A 155 1.35 27.53 -11.49
CA GLU A 155 0.16 27.17 -10.69
C GLU A 155 0.56 26.71 -9.28
N LYS A 156 1.53 25.79 -9.17
CA LYS A 156 2.03 25.28 -7.88
C LYS A 156 2.56 26.42 -7.00
N THR A 157 3.28 27.37 -7.58
CA THR A 157 3.87 28.50 -6.84
C THR A 157 2.99 29.74 -6.77
N ARG A 158 1.71 29.65 -7.17
CA ARG A 158 0.81 30.81 -7.24
C ARG A 158 0.64 31.53 -5.91
N TYR A 159 0.59 30.78 -4.81
CA TYR A 159 0.36 31.31 -3.47
C TYR A 159 1.59 31.19 -2.56
N CYS A 160 2.38 30.12 -2.72
CA CYS A 160 3.59 29.86 -1.92
C CYS A 160 4.71 29.35 -2.84
N GLY A 161 5.89 29.97 -2.81
CA GLY A 161 7.05 29.49 -3.56
C GLY A 161 7.74 28.28 -2.92
N ILE A 162 8.55 27.57 -3.70
CA ILE A 162 9.41 26.48 -3.21
C ILE A 162 10.64 27.09 -2.53
N ASN A 163 10.69 27.05 -1.19
CA ASN A 163 11.76 27.64 -0.39
C ASN A 163 12.63 26.59 0.33
N THR A 164 12.05 25.43 0.64
CA THR A 164 12.73 24.25 1.20
C THR A 164 12.27 23.00 0.47
N GLU A 165 13.00 21.89 0.60
CA GLU A 165 12.65 20.61 -0.04
C GLU A 165 11.22 20.14 0.27
N PRO A 166 10.71 20.19 1.52
CA PRO A 166 9.33 19.81 1.81
C PRO A 166 8.26 20.65 1.08
N ASP A 167 8.59 21.83 0.55
CA ASP A 167 7.66 22.64 -0.26
C ASP A 167 7.46 22.05 -1.66
N PHE A 168 8.33 21.12 -2.10
CA PHE A 168 8.14 20.32 -3.30
C PHE A 168 8.02 18.83 -2.94
N PRO A 169 6.82 18.39 -2.56
CA PRO A 169 6.71 17.15 -1.83
C PRO A 169 6.94 15.88 -2.66
N GLU A 170 6.72 15.94 -3.97
CA GLU A 170 7.00 14.84 -4.90
C GLU A 170 8.50 14.53 -4.91
N LEU A 171 9.36 15.56 -5.00
CA LEU A 171 10.82 15.40 -4.90
C LEU A 171 11.27 14.95 -3.51
N HIS A 172 10.65 15.49 -2.45
CA HIS A 172 10.94 15.07 -1.08
C HIS A 172 10.73 13.55 -0.90
N VAL A 173 9.60 13.02 -1.38
CA VAL A 173 9.30 11.59 -1.33
C VAL A 173 10.26 10.80 -2.22
N ALA A 174 10.53 11.26 -3.44
CA ALA A 174 11.48 10.60 -4.34
C ALA A 174 12.87 10.44 -3.70
N ARG A 175 13.38 11.47 -3.02
CA ARG A 175 14.65 11.38 -2.28
C ARG A 175 14.57 10.36 -1.15
N LEU A 176 13.53 10.41 -0.31
CA LEU A 176 13.37 9.48 0.81
C LEU A 176 13.33 8.02 0.34
N VAL A 177 12.56 7.73 -0.71
CA VAL A 177 12.45 6.39 -1.30
C VAL A 177 13.78 5.97 -1.93
N ALA A 178 14.49 6.88 -2.61
CA ALA A 178 15.82 6.60 -3.15
C ALA A 178 16.86 6.31 -2.05
N GLU A 179 16.73 6.94 -0.87
CA GLU A 179 17.57 6.64 0.29
C GLU A 179 17.26 5.28 0.90
N LEU A 180 15.97 4.95 1.07
CA LEU A 180 15.52 3.63 1.54
C LEU A 180 15.97 2.51 0.58
N ALA A 181 15.85 2.74 -0.73
CA ALA A 181 16.33 1.83 -1.77
C ALA A 181 17.87 1.71 -1.83
N GLY A 182 18.62 2.44 -1.00
CA GLY A 182 20.08 2.45 -0.99
C GLY A 182 20.73 3.09 -2.22
N LEU A 183 19.95 3.83 -3.01
CA LEU A 183 20.41 4.45 -4.25
C LEU A 183 21.13 5.77 -4.00
N VAL A 184 20.66 6.52 -3.01
CA VAL A 184 21.24 7.79 -2.55
C VAL A 184 21.56 7.65 -1.06
N ARG A 185 22.62 8.31 -0.60
CA ARG A 185 22.88 8.43 0.84
C ARG A 185 23.48 9.79 1.18
N LYS A 186 23.27 10.21 2.43
CA LYS A 186 23.93 11.39 2.99
C LYS A 186 25.26 11.00 3.63
N TYR A 187 26.33 11.69 3.25
CA TYR A 187 27.66 11.51 3.81
C TYR A 187 28.37 12.84 4.00
N LYS A 188 28.78 13.14 5.24
CA LYS A 188 29.45 14.40 5.63
C LYS A 188 28.76 15.66 5.07
N GLY A 189 27.43 15.73 5.23
CA GLY A 189 26.63 16.89 4.79
C GLY A 189 26.44 17.00 3.26
N LYS A 190 26.75 15.95 2.49
CA LYS A 190 26.51 15.89 1.05
C LYS A 190 25.71 14.65 0.68
N PHE A 191 24.86 14.73 -0.34
CA PHE A 191 24.24 13.58 -0.99
C PHE A 191 25.22 12.97 -1.99
N ILE A 192 25.32 11.65 -1.96
CA ILE A 192 26.16 10.86 -2.86
C ILE A 192 25.38 9.65 -3.38
N LEU A 193 25.71 9.20 -4.59
CA LEU A 193 25.18 7.96 -5.14
C LEU A 193 25.74 6.75 -4.37
N GLY A 194 24.85 5.80 -4.06
CA GLY A 194 25.21 4.49 -3.53
C GLY A 194 26.01 3.69 -4.56
N ARG A 195 26.82 2.74 -4.09
CA ARG A 195 27.61 1.84 -4.96
C ARG A 195 26.70 1.04 -5.90
N GLU A 196 25.59 0.54 -5.34
CA GLU A 196 24.59 -0.22 -6.10
C GLU A 196 23.90 0.63 -7.16
N CYS A 197 23.60 1.90 -6.88
CA CYS A 197 23.03 2.82 -7.86
C CYS A 197 23.93 2.96 -9.10
N ARG A 198 25.23 3.22 -8.90
CA ARG A 198 26.19 3.34 -10.00
C ARG A 198 26.31 2.05 -10.80
N LYS A 199 26.33 0.90 -10.10
CA LYS A 199 26.37 -0.42 -10.73
C LYS A 199 25.13 -0.66 -11.61
N LEU A 200 23.93 -0.43 -11.05
CA LEU A 200 22.67 -0.62 -11.76
C LEU A 200 22.54 0.32 -12.97
N LEU A 201 22.92 1.59 -12.81
CA LEU A 201 22.90 2.55 -13.93
C LEU A 201 23.85 2.13 -15.05
N ALA A 202 25.05 1.63 -14.71
CA ALA A 202 26.03 1.18 -15.71
C ALA A 202 25.63 -0.13 -16.42
N GLU A 203 25.07 -1.09 -15.68
CA GLU A 203 24.76 -2.43 -16.21
C GLU A 203 23.36 -2.52 -16.84
N GLN A 204 22.38 -1.81 -16.28
CA GLN A 204 20.95 -2.01 -16.56
C GLN A 204 20.18 -0.72 -16.86
N GLY A 205 20.81 0.44 -16.67
CA GLY A 205 20.18 1.74 -16.85
C GLY A 205 18.99 1.98 -15.90
N PRO A 206 18.08 2.91 -16.27
CA PRO A 206 16.87 3.22 -15.49
C PRO A 206 15.97 2.00 -15.21
N SER A 207 15.94 1.03 -16.13
CA SER A 207 15.14 -0.19 -16.00
C SER A 207 15.60 -1.11 -14.86
N GLY A 208 16.85 -1.00 -14.40
CA GLY A 208 17.34 -1.70 -13.20
C GLY A 208 17.10 -0.94 -11.90
N ILE A 209 16.87 0.37 -11.97
CA ILE A 209 16.61 1.24 -10.81
C ILE A 209 15.16 1.13 -10.36
N TYR A 210 14.22 1.11 -11.30
CA TYR A 210 12.79 1.12 -10.98
C TYR A 210 12.36 -0.03 -10.03
N PRO A 211 12.75 -1.31 -10.24
CA PRO A 211 12.34 -2.39 -9.33
C PRO A 211 12.82 -2.20 -7.88
N ARG A 212 13.95 -1.50 -7.68
CA ARG A 212 14.45 -1.15 -6.34
C ARG A 212 13.59 -0.07 -5.69
N LEU A 213 13.27 0.99 -6.44
CA LEU A 213 12.38 2.05 -5.97
C LEU A 213 10.99 1.50 -5.64
N PHE A 214 10.43 0.66 -6.50
CA PHE A 214 9.13 0.03 -6.29
C PHE A 214 9.08 -0.74 -4.97
N ARG A 215 10.09 -1.59 -4.70
CA ARG A 215 10.15 -2.38 -3.46
C ARG A 215 10.28 -1.49 -2.22
N ALA A 216 11.17 -0.51 -2.25
CA ALA A 216 11.34 0.43 -1.14
C ALA A 216 10.06 1.25 -0.89
N PHE A 217 9.38 1.69 -1.96
CA PHE A 217 8.13 2.44 -1.82
C PHE A 217 7.01 1.57 -1.23
N ALA A 218 6.83 0.36 -1.76
CA ALA A 218 5.77 -0.54 -1.34
C ALA A 218 5.97 -1.04 0.11
N GLY A 219 7.20 -1.40 0.49
CA GLY A 219 7.49 -2.08 1.76
C GLY A 219 8.08 -1.22 2.87
N GLU A 220 8.92 -0.22 2.55
CA GLU A 220 9.74 0.47 3.56
C GLU A 220 9.30 1.91 3.83
N TYR A 221 8.86 2.62 2.79
CA TYR A 221 8.40 3.99 2.92
C TYR A 221 7.03 4.03 3.61
N ASN A 222 6.86 4.87 4.63
CA ASN A 222 5.57 5.04 5.31
C ASN A 222 4.61 5.90 4.48
N TRP A 223 3.54 5.30 3.95
CA TRP A 223 2.57 6.00 3.10
C TRP A 223 1.79 7.11 3.83
N GLY A 224 1.67 7.02 5.16
CA GLY A 224 1.05 8.04 6.00
C GLY A 224 1.94 9.22 6.35
N TYR A 225 3.23 9.21 5.98
CA TYR A 225 4.22 10.22 6.40
C TYR A 225 3.81 11.67 6.13
N ARG A 226 3.00 11.91 5.09
CA ARG A 226 2.65 13.25 4.60
C ARG A 226 1.18 13.63 4.74
N ASP A 227 0.36 12.76 5.28
CA ASP A 227 -1.04 13.09 5.52
C ASP A 227 -1.33 13.19 7.02
N ARG A 228 -2.57 13.55 7.32
CA ARG A 228 -3.07 13.74 8.67
C ARG A 228 -4.09 12.65 9.02
N TYR A 229 -4.15 11.57 8.24
CA TYR A 229 -5.04 10.47 8.52
C TYR A 229 -4.51 9.62 9.69
N PRO A 230 -5.39 8.87 10.35
CA PRO A 230 -4.97 7.78 11.21
C PRO A 230 -4.03 6.78 10.51
N ASP A 231 -3.39 5.96 11.32
CA ASP A 231 -2.52 4.89 10.86
C ASP A 231 -3.36 3.67 10.42
N PHE A 232 -3.80 3.68 9.17
CA PHE A 232 -4.45 2.54 8.51
C PHE A 232 -3.41 1.65 7.83
N SER A 233 -2.72 0.83 8.62
CA SER A 233 -1.62 -0.03 8.15
C SER A 233 -2.01 -0.94 6.98
N ILE A 234 -3.26 -1.44 6.98
CA ILE A 234 -3.80 -2.32 5.95
C ILE A 234 -3.79 -1.70 4.54
N ILE A 235 -3.88 -0.38 4.41
CA ILE A 235 -3.87 0.31 3.10
C ILE A 235 -2.54 0.07 2.37
N GLN A 236 -1.42 0.16 3.09
CA GLN A 236 -0.10 -0.12 2.52
C GLN A 236 0.15 -1.63 2.43
N GLN A 237 -0.24 -2.40 3.45
CA GLN A 237 -0.06 -3.85 3.47
C GLN A 237 -0.77 -4.55 2.29
N SER A 238 -1.91 -4.01 1.87
CA SER A 238 -2.70 -4.51 0.74
C SER A 238 -2.29 -3.96 -0.63
N PHE A 239 -1.11 -3.33 -0.76
CA PHE A 239 -0.69 -2.74 -2.06
C PHE A 239 -0.80 -3.73 -3.22
N LEU A 240 -0.47 -5.01 -3.00
CA LEU A 240 -0.53 -6.03 -4.05
C LEU A 240 -1.97 -6.33 -4.47
N PHE A 241 -2.93 -6.27 -3.55
CA PHE A 241 -4.34 -6.34 -3.87
C PHE A 241 -4.80 -5.11 -4.67
N THR A 242 -4.32 -3.91 -4.34
CA THR A 242 -4.58 -2.70 -5.16
C THR A 242 -4.08 -2.88 -6.59
N LEU A 243 -2.87 -3.43 -6.77
CA LEU A 243 -2.33 -3.72 -8.11
C LEU A 243 -3.14 -4.79 -8.84
N TYR A 244 -3.64 -5.81 -8.13
CA TYR A 244 -4.54 -6.82 -8.68
C TYR A 244 -5.86 -6.21 -9.17
N LEU A 245 -6.47 -5.31 -8.38
CA LEU A 245 -7.67 -4.58 -8.80
C LEU A 245 -7.41 -3.73 -10.05
N LEU A 246 -6.28 -3.01 -10.09
CA LEU A 246 -5.88 -2.25 -11.28
C LEU A 246 -5.66 -3.16 -12.49
N GLN A 247 -5.05 -4.34 -12.30
CA GLN A 247 -4.82 -5.28 -13.40
C GLN A 247 -6.15 -5.78 -13.98
N ARG A 248 -7.15 -6.06 -13.13
CA ARG A 248 -8.47 -6.57 -13.55
C ARG A 248 -9.38 -5.52 -14.14
N PHE A 249 -9.46 -4.34 -13.53
CA PHE A 249 -10.49 -3.34 -13.84
C PHE A 249 -9.94 -2.05 -14.47
N GLY A 250 -8.62 -1.87 -14.43
CA GLY A 250 -7.97 -0.64 -14.86
C GLY A 250 -7.78 -0.49 -16.36
N ALA A 251 -8.21 -1.43 -17.20
CA ALA A 251 -8.17 -1.24 -18.66
C ALA A 251 -9.11 -0.10 -19.11
N GLU A 252 -10.18 0.14 -18.35
CA GLU A 252 -11.13 1.23 -18.57
C GLU A 252 -10.94 2.32 -17.50
N TRP A 253 -11.42 3.53 -17.80
CA TRP A 253 -11.49 4.60 -16.81
C TRP A 253 -12.49 4.24 -15.72
N ARG A 254 -11.99 4.17 -14.49
CA ARG A 254 -12.79 3.94 -13.28
C ARG A 254 -12.59 5.07 -12.29
N THR A 255 -13.54 5.29 -11.39
CA THR A 255 -13.42 6.32 -10.35
C THR A 255 -12.57 5.80 -9.19
N SER A 256 -11.94 6.70 -8.43
CA SER A 256 -11.24 6.35 -7.19
C SER A 256 -12.18 5.70 -6.17
N VAL A 257 -13.45 6.12 -6.14
CA VAL A 257 -14.53 5.54 -5.32
C VAL A 257 -14.75 4.07 -5.66
N PHE A 258 -14.78 3.70 -6.94
CA PHE A 258 -14.93 2.28 -7.35
C PHE A 258 -13.86 1.39 -6.71
N TYR A 259 -12.59 1.80 -6.71
CA TYR A 259 -11.54 1.00 -6.09
C TYR A 259 -11.61 1.05 -4.56
N ALA A 260 -12.00 2.18 -3.98
CA ALA A 260 -12.19 2.30 -2.54
C ALA A 260 -13.31 1.37 -2.03
N ASP A 261 -14.43 1.27 -2.74
CA ASP A 261 -15.53 0.38 -2.39
C ASP A 261 -15.08 -1.09 -2.41
N ASN A 262 -14.36 -1.50 -3.45
CA ASN A 262 -13.81 -2.86 -3.54
C ASN A 262 -12.79 -3.14 -2.42
N PHE A 263 -11.95 -2.16 -2.07
CA PHE A 263 -11.04 -2.26 -0.92
C PHE A 263 -11.80 -2.41 0.41
N LEU A 264 -12.84 -1.61 0.63
CA LEU A 264 -13.64 -1.65 1.86
C LEU A 264 -14.43 -2.95 2.01
N ARG A 265 -14.90 -3.54 0.90
CA ARG A 265 -15.52 -4.87 0.90
C ARG A 265 -14.54 -5.96 1.29
N ALA A 266 -13.29 -5.87 0.82
CA ALA A 266 -12.25 -6.81 1.21
C ALA A 266 -11.78 -6.64 2.66
N PHE A 267 -11.76 -5.41 3.19
CA PHE A 267 -11.20 -5.10 4.51
C PHE A 267 -12.13 -4.29 5.41
N PRO A 268 -13.37 -4.74 5.69
CA PRO A 268 -14.35 -3.96 6.44
C PRO A 268 -13.90 -3.63 7.88
N ALA A 269 -13.00 -4.45 8.45
CA ALA A 269 -12.48 -4.25 9.80
C ALA A 269 -11.72 -2.92 9.99
N VAL A 270 -11.16 -2.35 8.92
CA VAL A 270 -10.43 -1.07 8.96
C VAL A 270 -11.32 0.09 9.42
N LEU A 271 -12.63 -0.01 9.24
CA LEU A 271 -13.59 1.02 9.62
C LEU A 271 -13.61 1.25 11.13
N GLY A 272 -13.28 0.22 11.92
CA GLY A 272 -13.14 0.34 13.37
C GLY A 272 -11.93 1.15 13.82
N GLU A 273 -10.95 1.38 12.94
CA GLU A 273 -9.77 2.22 13.22
C GLU A 273 -10.03 3.70 12.92
N ALA A 274 -11.09 4.01 12.18
CA ALA A 274 -11.46 5.38 11.84
C ALA A 274 -11.94 6.13 13.08
N ARG A 275 -11.46 7.37 13.24
CA ARG A 275 -12.00 8.26 14.27
C ARG A 275 -13.30 8.88 13.77
N PRO A 276 -14.37 8.90 14.58
CA PRO A 276 -15.61 9.56 14.18
C PRO A 276 -15.37 11.06 14.01
N LEU A 277 -15.64 11.58 12.81
CA LEU A 277 -15.73 13.01 12.53
C LEU A 277 -17.21 13.38 12.43
N SER A 278 -17.58 14.61 12.80
CA SER A 278 -18.99 15.04 12.84
C SER A 278 -19.64 15.21 11.46
N PHE A 279 -18.84 15.20 10.39
CA PHE A 279 -19.26 15.50 9.02
C PHE A 279 -18.81 14.46 7.99
N GLU A 280 -18.19 13.35 8.43
CA GLU A 280 -17.70 12.28 7.55
C GLU A 280 -17.92 10.91 8.17
N THR A 281 -18.33 9.95 7.34
CA THR A 281 -18.44 8.55 7.75
C THR A 281 -17.07 7.88 7.81
N ALA A 282 -17.00 6.71 8.46
CA ALA A 282 -15.77 5.92 8.50
C ALA A 282 -15.38 5.45 7.09
N GLU A 283 -16.37 5.06 6.30
CA GLU A 283 -16.25 4.64 4.90
C GLU A 283 -15.65 5.75 4.03
N GLU A 284 -16.18 6.97 4.14
CA GLU A 284 -15.67 8.13 3.41
C GLU A 284 -14.22 8.46 3.82
N THR A 285 -13.95 8.44 5.13
CA THR A 285 -12.61 8.73 5.67
C THR A 285 -11.58 7.73 5.17
N VAL A 286 -11.86 6.43 5.32
CA VAL A 286 -10.94 5.38 4.90
C VAL A 286 -10.83 5.29 3.39
N GLY A 287 -11.96 5.38 2.68
CA GLY A 287 -12.00 5.34 1.21
C GLY A 287 -11.18 6.46 0.59
N ARG A 288 -11.29 7.69 1.11
CA ARG A 288 -10.46 8.81 0.68
C ARG A 288 -8.99 8.63 1.05
N CYS A 289 -8.69 8.11 2.24
CA CYS A 289 -7.32 7.79 2.64
C CYS A 289 -6.69 6.75 1.69
N TYR A 290 -7.42 5.69 1.35
CA TYR A 290 -7.02 4.67 0.39
C TYR A 290 -6.78 5.26 -1.00
N ALA A 291 -7.72 6.08 -1.51
CA ALA A 291 -7.58 6.72 -2.81
C ALA A 291 -6.32 7.61 -2.88
N ILE A 292 -6.07 8.41 -1.85
CA ILE A 292 -4.90 9.30 -1.80
C ILE A 292 -3.60 8.49 -1.67
N ARG A 293 -3.52 7.54 -0.73
CA ARG A 293 -2.28 6.80 -0.45
C ARG A 293 -1.95 5.78 -1.54
N ALA A 294 -2.91 4.95 -1.92
CA ALA A 294 -2.69 3.79 -2.79
C ALA A 294 -2.83 4.11 -4.28
N LEU A 295 -3.80 4.95 -4.67
CA LEU A 295 -4.07 5.21 -6.09
C LEU A 295 -3.27 6.42 -6.59
N ASP A 296 -3.33 7.55 -5.88
CA ASP A 296 -2.66 8.79 -6.30
C ASP A 296 -1.16 8.77 -5.99
N ARG A 297 -0.81 8.69 -4.71
CA ARG A 297 0.58 8.84 -4.26
C ARG A 297 1.45 7.60 -4.47
N PHE A 298 0.85 6.44 -4.71
CA PHE A 298 1.57 5.21 -5.02
C PHE A 298 1.41 4.83 -6.50
N ALA A 299 0.23 4.39 -6.95
CA ALA A 299 0.07 3.90 -8.33
C ALA A 299 0.32 5.00 -9.37
N GLY A 300 -0.22 6.19 -9.18
CA GLY A 300 0.03 7.34 -10.05
C GLY A 300 1.50 7.76 -10.05
N PHE A 301 2.09 7.92 -8.87
CA PHE A 301 3.48 8.38 -8.74
C PHE A 301 4.53 7.39 -9.28
N LEU A 302 4.23 6.08 -9.20
CA LEU A 302 5.04 5.02 -9.80
C LEU A 302 4.75 4.82 -11.31
N GLY A 303 3.83 5.57 -11.91
CA GLY A 303 3.50 5.43 -13.34
C GLY A 303 2.73 4.14 -13.66
N LEU A 304 2.09 3.52 -12.67
CA LEU A 304 1.29 2.30 -12.84
C LEU A 304 -0.14 2.62 -13.31
N ALA A 305 -0.60 3.83 -13.04
CA ALA A 305 -1.89 4.34 -13.47
C ALA A 305 -1.78 5.81 -13.86
N GLU A 306 -2.58 6.22 -14.83
CA GLU A 306 -2.82 7.62 -15.16
C GLU A 306 -4.05 8.12 -14.40
N ILE A 307 -4.02 9.39 -14.00
CA ILE A 307 -5.06 10.00 -13.17
C ILE A 307 -5.60 11.25 -13.88
N GLU A 308 -6.91 11.34 -13.95
CA GLU A 308 -7.63 12.49 -14.49
C GLU A 308 -8.51 13.08 -13.38
N ARG A 309 -8.31 14.38 -13.13
CA ARG A 309 -9.11 15.16 -12.17
C ARG A 309 -10.01 16.12 -12.92
N ASP A 310 -11.26 16.21 -12.52
CA ASP A 310 -12.22 17.16 -13.11
C ASP A 310 -11.92 18.59 -12.62
N PRO A 311 -11.49 19.51 -13.50
CA PRO A 311 -11.17 20.89 -13.12
C PRO A 311 -12.38 21.66 -12.58
N ALA A 312 -13.61 21.25 -12.90
CA ALA A 312 -14.84 21.85 -12.41
C ALA A 312 -15.16 21.43 -10.96
N LYS A 313 -14.63 20.29 -10.50
CA LYS A 313 -14.83 19.75 -9.15
C LYS A 313 -13.61 19.95 -8.26
N ARG A 314 -13.10 21.19 -8.16
CA ARG A 314 -11.89 21.51 -7.37
C ARG A 314 -11.94 21.13 -5.88
N PHE A 315 -13.15 20.97 -5.34
CA PHE A 315 -13.39 20.57 -3.95
C PHE A 315 -13.72 19.10 -3.79
N SER A 316 -13.77 18.33 -4.88
CA SER A 316 -13.96 16.88 -4.82
C SER A 316 -12.60 16.20 -4.79
N ASP A 317 -12.47 15.25 -3.86
CA ASP A 317 -11.32 14.35 -3.80
C ASP A 317 -11.45 13.15 -4.77
N GLU A 318 -12.57 13.08 -5.50
CA GLU A 318 -12.81 12.05 -6.51
C GLU A 318 -12.01 12.34 -7.79
N PHE A 319 -11.41 11.30 -8.34
CA PHE A 319 -10.71 11.35 -9.61
C PHE A 319 -10.95 10.04 -10.37
N ARG A 320 -10.66 10.06 -11.67
CA ARG A 320 -10.68 8.85 -12.48
C ARG A 320 -9.26 8.38 -12.72
N LEU A 321 -9.10 7.07 -12.88
CA LEU A 321 -7.83 6.46 -13.22
C LEU A 321 -7.99 5.27 -14.15
N ARG A 322 -6.93 5.02 -14.92
CA ARG A 322 -6.78 3.88 -15.82
C ARG A 322 -5.36 3.33 -15.65
N LYS A 323 -5.17 2.02 -15.74
CA LYS A 323 -3.85 1.40 -15.66
C LYS A 323 -3.01 1.81 -16.87
N LEU A 324 -1.71 2.00 -16.65
CA LEU A 324 -0.73 2.21 -17.70
C LEU A 324 -0.04 0.90 -18.07
N PRO A 325 0.53 0.78 -19.30
CA PRO A 325 1.24 -0.43 -19.73
C PRO A 325 2.34 -0.86 -18.76
N LEU A 326 3.01 0.10 -18.10
CA LEU A 326 4.07 -0.17 -17.13
C LEU A 326 3.64 -1.14 -16.02
N LEU A 327 2.36 -1.17 -15.62
CA LEU A 327 1.86 -2.11 -14.62
C LEU A 327 2.17 -3.58 -14.98
N GLU A 328 1.97 -3.96 -16.25
CA GLU A 328 2.15 -5.34 -16.72
C GLU A 328 3.62 -5.76 -16.82
N HIS A 329 4.52 -4.78 -16.96
CA HIS A 329 5.96 -4.98 -16.92
C HIS A 329 6.51 -5.02 -15.49
N VAL A 330 5.81 -4.42 -14.53
CA VAL A 330 6.24 -4.35 -13.12
C VAL A 330 5.75 -5.56 -12.32
N VAL A 331 4.54 -6.05 -12.59
CA VAL A 331 3.94 -7.16 -11.85
C VAL A 331 3.18 -8.10 -12.79
N GLN A 332 3.48 -9.39 -12.69
CA GLN A 332 2.82 -10.45 -13.45
C GLN A 332 2.05 -11.35 -12.48
N PHE A 333 0.74 -11.42 -12.64
CA PHE A 333 -0.15 -12.29 -11.85
C PHE A 333 -0.36 -13.61 -12.60
N HIS A 334 -0.17 -14.74 -11.91
CA HIS A 334 -0.28 -16.11 -12.44
C HIS A 334 -1.49 -16.86 -11.86
N LEU A 335 -2.59 -16.12 -11.67
CA LEU A 335 -3.78 -16.54 -10.92
C LEU A 335 -4.85 -17.21 -11.77
#